data_AF-A0A8S2W097-F1
#
_entry.id   AF-A0A8S2W097-F1
#
_cell.length_a   1.000
_cell.length_b   1.000
_cell.length_c   1.000
_cell.angle_alpha   90.00
_cell.angle_beta   90.00
_cell.angle_gamma   90.00
#
_symmetry.space_group_name_H-M   'P 1'
#
loop_
_entity.id
_entity.type
_entity.pdbx_description
1 polymer ?
#
loop_
_entity_poly.entity_id
_entity_poly.type
_entity_poly.pdbx_seq_one_letter_code
_entity_poly.pdbx_strand_id
1 'polypeptide(L)' 'KRRECAYTWDMNRNTNVYYPSDTFRPRARFDRLYFRSSNQDTVKFKPVYFELEGLEKLPSIKRYCSDHWAIQAYFDIL' A
#
# COMPACT_ATOMS: atom_id res chain seq x y z
N LYS A 1 -2.82 -14.12 3.98
CA LYS A 1 -2.50 -12.91 3.16
C LYS A 1 -3.62 -11.90 3.36
N ARG A 2 -3.31 -10.64 3.66
CA ARG A 2 -4.29 -9.55 3.86
C ARG A 2 -4.80 -9.06 2.50
N ARG A 3 -6.07 -9.32 2.17
CA ARG A 3 -6.67 -8.94 0.87
C ARG A 3 -6.92 -7.43 0.80
N GLU A 4 -7.18 -6.82 1.95
CA GLU A 4 -7.38 -5.39 2.15
C GLU A 4 -6.17 -4.55 1.73
N CYS A 5 -4.98 -5.15 1.64
CA CYS A 5 -3.74 -4.50 1.22
C CYS A 5 -3.28 -4.88 -0.20
N ALA A 6 -4.15 -5.50 -1.01
CA ALA A 6 -3.78 -6.01 -2.33
C ALA A 6 -3.52 -4.89 -3.36
N TYR A 7 -4.14 -3.73 -3.22
CA TYR A 7 -4.05 -2.61 -4.15
C TYR A 7 -3.59 -1.35 -3.43
N THR A 8 -2.44 -0.82 -3.82
CA THR A 8 -1.86 0.41 -3.27
C THR A 8 -2.33 1.62 -4.05
N TRP A 9 -2.85 1.42 -5.26
CA TRP A 9 -3.54 2.43 -6.04
C TRP A 9 -4.90 1.89 -6.46
N ASP A 10 -5.98 2.54 -6.02
CA ASP A 10 -7.35 2.03 -6.16
C ASP A 10 -8.35 3.17 -6.37
N MET A 11 -8.78 3.36 -7.62
CA MET A 11 -9.75 4.40 -7.98
C MET A 11 -11.20 4.11 -7.55
N ASN A 12 -11.49 2.95 -6.95
CA ASN A 12 -12.78 2.70 -6.31
C ASN A 12 -12.83 3.28 -4.90
N ARG A 13 -11.66 3.47 -4.27
CA ARG A 13 -11.53 3.94 -2.88
C ARG A 13 -10.92 5.34 -2.79
N ASN A 14 -9.97 5.65 -3.66
CA ASN A 14 -9.30 6.93 -3.71
C ASN A 14 -9.96 7.84 -4.77
N THR A 15 -10.30 9.06 -4.37
CA THR A 15 -11.00 10.04 -5.22
C THR A 15 -10.11 11.23 -5.61
N ASN A 16 -8.79 11.16 -5.40
CA ASN A 16 -7.90 12.28 -5.67
C ASN A 16 -7.70 12.56 -7.16
N VAL A 17 -7.69 11.50 -7.97
CA VAL A 17 -7.50 11.56 -9.42
C VAL A 17 -8.76 11.11 -10.14
N TYR A 18 -9.01 11.70 -11.31
CA TYR A 18 -10.16 11.40 -12.15
C TYR A 18 -9.77 10.43 -13.26
N TYR A 19 -10.67 9.51 -13.59
CA TYR A 19 -10.54 8.62 -14.74
C TYR A 19 -11.82 8.71 -15.58
N PRO A 20 -11.72 8.98 -16.89
CA PRO A 20 -12.87 9.23 -17.77
C PRO A 20 -13.59 7.93 -18.17
N SER A 21 -14.06 7.17 -17.19
CA SER A 21 -14.91 5.98 -17.38
C SER A 21 -15.75 5.74 -16.15
N ASP A 22 -17.06 5.59 -16.30
CA ASP A 22 -17.97 5.29 -15.19
C ASP A 22 -18.20 3.79 -14.98
N THR A 23 -17.78 2.96 -15.93
CA THR A 23 -17.92 1.50 -15.89
C THR A 23 -16.65 0.79 -15.40
N PHE A 24 -15.51 1.45 -15.50
CA PHE A 24 -14.22 0.89 -15.10
C PHE A 24 -13.43 1.85 -14.22
N ARG A 25 -13.10 1.38 -13.02
CA ARG A 25 -12.20 2.05 -12.08
C ARG A 25 -10.96 1.17 -11.88
N PRO A 26 -9.81 1.55 -12.44
CA PRO A 26 -8.62 0.73 -12.38
C PRO A 26 -8.08 0.60 -10.94
N ARG A 27 -7.41 -0.53 -10.69
CA ARG A 27 -6.73 -0.84 -9.43
C ARG A 27 -5.42 -1.56 -9.73
N ALA A 28 -4.39 -1.22 -8.99
CA ALA A 28 -3.06 -1.78 -9.22
C ALA A 28 -2.28 -1.96 -7.91
N ARG A 29 -1.32 -2.88 -7.96
CA ARG A 29 -0.28 -3.04 -6.95
C ARG A 29 1.03 -2.48 -7.50
N PHE A 30 1.07 -1.16 -7.66
CA PHE A 30 2.23 -0.44 -8.14
C PHE A 30 3.33 -0.41 -7.09
N ASP A 31 2.97 -0.13 -5.85
CA ASP A 31 3.91 -0.02 -4.73
C ASP A 31 4.18 -1.41 -4.14
N ARG A 32 5.47 -1.75 -4.02
CA ARG A 32 5.92 -3.07 -3.58
C ARG A 32 7.22 -2.93 -2.79
N LEU A 33 7.33 -3.74 -1.75
CA LEU A 33 8.56 -3.88 -0.97
C LEU A 33 9.13 -5.27 -1.19
N TYR A 34 10.36 -5.33 -1.67
CA TYR A 34 11.14 -6.56 -1.79
C TYR A 34 12.35 -6.43 -0.86
N PHE A 35 12.70 -7.51 -0.17
CA PHE A 35 13.82 -7.53 0.76
C PHE A 35 14.64 -8.80 0.57
N ARG A 36 15.92 -8.72 0.93
CA ARG A 36 16.86 -9.83 0.94
C ARG A 36 17.77 -9.69 2.15
N SER A 37 17.98 -10.77 2.89
CA SER A 37 19.04 -10.81 3.90
C SER A 37 20.42 -10.59 3.27
N SER A 38 21.32 -9.94 4.00
CA SER A 38 22.72 -9.77 3.59
C SER A 38 23.43 -11.11 3.51
N ASN A 39 23.22 -11.98 4.51
CA ASN A 39 23.63 -13.38 4.54
C ASN A 39 22.42 -14.23 5.00
N GLN A 40 21.99 -15.16 4.15
CA GLN A 40 20.79 -15.98 4.39
C GLN A 40 20.98 -17.02 5.51
N ASP A 41 22.23 -17.33 5.85
CA ASP A 41 22.57 -18.34 6.84
C ASP A 41 22.62 -17.74 8.26
N THR A 42 22.93 -16.44 8.39
CA THR A 42 23.21 -15.80 9.68
C THR A 42 22.24 -14.71 10.12
N VAL A 43 21.55 -14.02 9.20
CA VAL A 43 20.58 -12.97 9.56
C VAL A 43 19.29 -13.22 8.79
N LYS A 44 18.19 -13.49 9.50
CA LYS A 44 16.89 -13.74 8.86
C LYS A 44 15.93 -12.59 9.14
N PHE A 45 15.52 -11.89 8.08
CA PHE A 45 14.41 -10.95 8.16
C PHE A 45 13.09 -11.70 8.02
N LYS A 46 12.24 -11.62 9.03
CA LYS A 46 10.91 -12.22 9.00
C LYS A 46 9.85 -11.11 8.94
N PRO A 47 9.07 -10.99 7.84
CA PRO A 47 7.95 -10.06 7.82
C PRO A 47 6.88 -10.53 8.82
N VAL A 48 6.52 -9.66 9.75
CA VAL A 48 5.52 -9.95 10.79
C VAL A 48 4.26 -9.13 10.62
N TYR A 49 4.34 -7.99 9.92
CA TYR A 49 3.19 -7.13 9.70
C TYR A 49 3.28 -6.43 8.34
N PHE A 50 2.11 -6.19 7.74
CA PHE A 50 1.95 -5.44 6.50
C PHE A 50 0.57 -4.78 6.48
N GLU A 51 0.50 -3.49 6.19
CA GLU A 51 -0.76 -2.75 6.01
C GLU A 51 -0.66 -1.63 4.98
N LEU A 52 -1.82 -1.01 4.71
CA LEU A 52 -1.92 0.22 3.95
C LEU A 52 -2.23 1.37 4.89
N GLU A 53 -1.56 2.50 4.68
CA GLU A 53 -1.70 3.72 5.46
C GLU A 53 -2.20 4.90 4.63
N GLY A 54 -2.64 5.95 5.31
CA GLY A 54 -3.16 7.17 4.67
C GLY A 54 -4.56 6.98 4.06
N LEU A 55 -5.33 6.03 4.60
CA LEU A 55 -6.69 5.69 4.14
C LEU A 55 -7.76 6.73 4.52
N GLU A 56 -7.39 7.74 5.32
CA GLU A 56 -8.29 8.80 5.77
C GLU A 56 -8.14 10.06 4.91
N LYS A 57 -9.26 10.79 4.75
CA LYS A 57 -9.24 12.09 4.09
C LYS A 57 -8.77 13.15 5.08
N LEU A 58 -7.91 14.05 4.61
CA LEU A 58 -7.50 15.24 5.35
C LEU A 58 -8.74 16.12 5.63
N PRO A 59 -9.06 16.44 6.90
CA PRO A 59 -10.31 17.09 7.25
C PRO A 59 -10.56 18.45 6.60
N SER A 60 -9.49 19.23 6.37
CA SER A 60 -9.55 20.59 5.83
C SER A 60 -9.81 20.63 4.32
N ILE A 61 -9.20 19.70 3.57
CA ILE A 61 -9.25 19.70 2.09
C ILE A 61 -10.08 18.56 1.50
N LYS A 62 -10.59 17.64 2.34
CA LYS A 62 -11.43 16.48 1.96
C LYS A 62 -10.80 15.59 0.87
N ARG A 63 -9.47 15.58 0.79
CA ARG A 63 -8.67 14.73 -0.10
C ARG A 63 -7.82 13.77 0.70
N TYR A 64 -7.45 12.65 0.10
CA TYR A 64 -6.45 11.74 0.67
C TYR A 64 -5.06 12.38 0.55
N CYS A 65 -4.10 11.90 1.36
CA CYS A 65 -2.72 12.43 1.33
C CYS A 65 -2.03 12.24 -0.03
N SER A 66 -2.40 11.20 -0.79
CA SER A 66 -1.92 10.88 -2.13
C SER A 66 -3.03 10.12 -2.88
N ASP A 67 -2.90 9.96 -4.19
CA ASP A 67 -3.71 9.00 -4.97
C ASP A 67 -3.24 7.54 -4.77
N HIS A 68 -2.07 7.35 -4.16
CA HIS A 68 -1.56 6.08 -3.65
C HIS A 68 -1.80 5.94 -2.14
N TRP A 69 -1.98 4.70 -1.67
CA TRP A 69 -1.89 4.31 -0.27
C TRP A 69 -0.45 3.95 0.08
N ALA A 70 0.03 4.42 1.22
CA ALA A 70 1.37 4.08 1.69
C ALA A 70 1.42 2.61 2.12
N ILE A 71 2.56 1.95 1.92
CA ILE A 71 2.81 0.61 2.45
C ILE A 71 3.58 0.72 3.76
N GLN A 72 3.13 0.03 4.79
CA GLN A 72 3.85 -0.08 6.06
C GLN A 72 4.08 -1.55 6.38
N ALA A 73 5.32 -1.90 6.68
CA ALA A 73 5.74 -3.27 6.92
C ALA A 73 6.72 -3.35 8.08
N TYR A 74 6.57 -4.38 8.91
CA TYR A 74 7.45 -4.63 10.05
C TYR A 74 8.15 -5.97 9.85
N PHE A 75 9.41 -6.00 10.25
CA PHE A 75 10.27 -7.17 10.14
C PHE A 75 10.94 -7.42 11.48
N ASP A 76 10.90 -8.66 11.92
CA ASP A 76 11.81 -9.12 12.98
C ASP A 76 13.17 -9.41 12.36
N ILE A 77 14.23 -9.08 13.10
CA ILE A 77 15.60 -9.50 12.80
C ILE A 77 15.90 -10.69 13.71
N LEU A 78 16.12 -11.85 13.10
CA LEU A 78 16.41 -13.12 13.78
C LEU A 78 17.88 -13.50 13.63
#